data_AF-A0A7H8LU05-F1
#
_entry.id   AF-A0A7H8LU05-F1
#
_cell.length_a   1.000
_cell.length_b   1.000
_cell.length_c   1.000
_cell.angle_alpha   90.00
_cell.angle_beta   90.00
_cell.angle_gamma   90.00
#
_symmetry.space_group_name_H-M   'P 1'
#
loop_
_entity.id
_entity.type
_entity.pdbx_description
1 polymer ?
#
loop_
_entity_poly.entity_id
_entity_poly.type
_entity_poly.pdbx_seq_one_letter_code
_entity_poly.pdbx_strand_id
1 'polypeptide(L)'
;MRRDLLPVAVVAGALLALTGCGSSADSGAADASSAAPATATATATATATSATPQITFSMATACGAVDGVYTTLSSSSQAVIAKGVRAEATGDTATVRAALAELNPLFVSTGNTFTDTASKVADPDMKAALEQLAESARKQAAFTSFAQFRTLEAMTAGPESVLKQKCAQAGHPLENME
;
A
#
# COMPACT_ATOMS: atom_id res chain seq x y z
N MET A 1 48.40 20.03 13.42
CA MET A 1 48.51 21.22 12.53
C MET A 1 47.55 21.03 11.37
N ARG A 2 46.82 22.09 10.96
CA ARG A 2 45.90 22.15 9.79
C ARG A 2 44.67 21.20 9.95
N ARG A 3 43.41 21.68 9.86
CA ARG A 3 42.68 22.24 8.69
C ARG A 3 42.66 21.21 7.56
N ASP A 4 41.50 20.84 6.99
CA ASP A 4 40.49 21.77 6.48
C ASP A 4 39.01 21.52 6.86
N LEU A 5 38.27 22.63 6.94
CA LEU A 5 36.81 22.73 6.79
C LEU A 5 36.54 23.16 5.34
N LEU A 6 35.60 22.53 4.63
CA LEU A 6 34.95 23.14 3.46
C LEU A 6 33.50 22.63 3.28
N PRO A 7 32.50 23.52 3.18
CA PRO A 7 31.10 23.17 2.88
C PRO A 7 30.73 23.49 1.42
N VAL A 8 29.94 22.63 0.77
CA VAL A 8 29.36 22.81 -0.58
C VAL A 8 28.10 21.95 -0.69
N ALA A 9 26.99 22.30 -1.34
CA ALA A 9 26.33 23.60 -1.57
C ALA A 9 24.88 23.29 -2.00
N VAL A 10 23.98 24.27 -1.86
CA VAL A 10 22.58 24.16 -2.35
C VAL A 10 22.55 24.09 -3.88
N VAL A 11 21.75 23.17 -4.44
CA VAL A 11 21.21 23.31 -5.79
C VAL A 11 19.68 23.24 -5.72
N ALA A 12 19.05 24.41 -5.75
CA ALA A 12 17.64 24.53 -6.11
C ALA A 12 17.53 24.44 -7.63
N GLY A 13 16.67 23.56 -8.14
CA GLY A 13 16.38 23.40 -9.56
C GLY A 13 14.88 23.44 -9.79
N ALA A 14 14.36 24.61 -10.19
CA ALA A 14 12.96 24.80 -10.56
C ALA A 14 12.81 24.93 -12.08
N LEU A 15 11.54 24.78 -12.52
CA LEU A 15 10.94 25.28 -13.77
C LEU A 15 10.97 24.40 -15.04
N LEU A 16 9.73 24.18 -15.52
CA LEU A 16 9.25 24.25 -16.91
C LEU A 16 9.65 23.17 -17.94
N ALA A 17 8.63 22.47 -18.43
CA ALA A 17 8.16 22.64 -19.81
C ALA A 17 6.69 22.20 -19.98
N LEU A 18 5.81 23.10 -20.42
CA LEU A 18 4.62 22.72 -21.20
C LEU A 18 5.03 22.74 -22.68
N THR A 19 4.76 21.66 -23.41
CA THR A 19 4.74 21.67 -24.88
C THR A 19 3.55 20.87 -25.37
N GLY A 20 2.58 21.57 -25.97
CA GLY A 20 1.55 20.95 -26.81
C GLY A 20 1.96 20.94 -28.29
N CYS A 21 0.96 20.76 -29.17
CA CYS A 21 1.07 20.59 -30.63
C CYS A 21 1.60 19.20 -31.05
N GLY A 22 1.05 18.51 -32.06
CA GLY A 22 -0.07 18.84 -32.96
C GLY A 22 0.12 18.20 -34.34
N SER A 23 -0.95 18.21 -35.18
CA SER A 23 -0.96 17.82 -36.61
C SER A 23 -0.80 16.31 -36.95
N SER A 24 -1.45 15.70 -37.94
CA SER A 24 -2.63 16.00 -38.81
C SER A 24 -3.13 14.61 -39.37
N ALA A 25 -4.11 14.41 -40.27
CA ALA A 25 -4.90 15.25 -41.19
C ALA A 25 -6.23 14.55 -41.61
N ASP A 26 -7.08 15.27 -42.36
CA ASP A 26 -7.79 14.92 -43.63
C ASP A 26 -8.23 13.47 -43.99
N SER A 27 -9.34 13.19 -44.70
CA SER A 27 -10.27 14.01 -45.52
C SER A 27 -11.68 13.39 -45.56
N GLY A 28 -12.72 14.12 -46.03
CA GLY A 28 -13.93 13.49 -46.59
C GLY A 28 -15.22 14.32 -46.46
N ALA A 29 -15.62 15.01 -47.53
CA ALA A 29 -16.84 15.83 -47.58
C ALA A 29 -17.94 15.23 -48.48
N ALA A 30 -19.21 15.39 -48.06
CA ALA A 30 -20.45 15.51 -48.87
C ALA A 30 -21.64 15.59 -47.86
N ASP A 31 -22.33 16.71 -47.63
CA ASP A 31 -23.28 17.48 -48.48
C ASP A 31 -24.73 16.91 -48.49
N ALA A 32 -25.72 17.82 -48.35
CA ALA A 32 -27.19 17.71 -48.38
C ALA A 32 -27.88 16.51 -47.68
N SER A 33 -28.95 16.68 -46.88
CA SER A 33 -30.16 17.44 -47.21
C SER A 33 -31.12 17.55 -46.00
N SER A 34 -32.12 18.43 -46.09
CA SER A 34 -33.07 18.74 -45.02
C SER A 34 -34.24 17.75 -44.92
N ALA A 35 -34.57 17.29 -43.71
CA ALA A 35 -35.89 16.78 -43.35
C ALA A 35 -36.18 17.01 -41.85
N ALA A 36 -37.43 17.32 -41.52
CA ALA A 36 -37.86 17.74 -40.17
C ALA A 36 -38.39 16.55 -39.32
N PRO A 37 -38.96 16.77 -38.12
CA PRO A 37 -38.53 16.08 -36.91
C PRO A 37 -39.18 14.71 -36.70
N ALA A 38 -38.39 13.72 -36.30
CA ALA A 38 -38.88 12.48 -35.72
C ALA A 38 -38.75 12.54 -34.19
N THR A 39 -39.87 12.71 -33.49
CA THR A 39 -39.99 12.45 -32.05
C THR A 39 -39.82 10.95 -31.79
N ALA A 40 -38.57 10.51 -31.69
CA ALA A 40 -38.23 9.23 -31.11
C ALA A 40 -38.10 9.41 -29.59
N THR A 41 -39.09 8.93 -28.85
CA THR A 41 -38.98 8.75 -27.40
C THR A 41 -37.90 7.72 -27.13
N ALA A 42 -36.65 8.19 -27.00
CA ALA A 42 -35.56 7.37 -26.54
C ALA A 42 -35.83 7.06 -25.06
N THR A 43 -36.54 5.95 -24.82
CA THR A 43 -36.62 5.33 -23.51
C THR A 43 -35.20 4.94 -23.14
N ALA A 44 -34.50 5.84 -22.45
CA ALA A 44 -33.24 5.55 -21.84
C ALA A 44 -33.52 4.48 -20.78
N THR A 45 -33.33 3.22 -21.16
CA THR A 45 -33.17 2.11 -20.23
C THR A 45 -31.87 2.39 -19.48
N ALA A 46 -31.98 3.27 -18.48
CA ALA A 46 -31.00 3.41 -17.44
C ALA A 46 -30.98 2.06 -16.73
N THR A 47 -30.11 1.17 -17.22
CA THR A 47 -29.72 -0.02 -16.48
C THR A 47 -29.21 0.50 -15.16
N ALA A 48 -30.04 0.39 -14.13
CA ALA A 48 -29.63 0.62 -12.77
C ALA A 48 -28.65 -0.51 -12.44
N THR A 49 -27.39 -0.33 -12.86
CA THR A 49 -26.26 -0.99 -12.24
C THR A 49 -26.39 -0.65 -10.78
N SER A 50 -26.88 -1.62 -10.01
CA SER A 50 -26.95 -1.54 -8.56
C SER A 50 -25.53 -1.30 -8.09
N ALA A 51 -25.19 -0.03 -7.89
CA ALA A 51 -23.92 0.38 -7.34
C ALA A 51 -23.95 -0.09 -5.90
N THR A 52 -23.46 -1.31 -5.67
CA THR A 52 -23.15 -1.81 -4.34
C THR A 52 -22.35 -0.71 -3.68
N PRO A 53 -22.83 -0.11 -2.57
CA PRO A 53 -22.17 1.04 -1.98
C PRO A 53 -20.77 0.59 -1.59
N GLN A 54 -19.77 1.07 -2.33
CA GLN A 54 -18.36 0.82 -2.05
C GLN A 54 -18.10 1.50 -0.72
N ILE A 55 -18.00 0.70 0.36
CA ILE A 55 -17.76 1.23 1.71
C ILE A 55 -16.31 1.71 1.75
N THR A 56 -16.13 2.98 1.39
CA THR A 56 -14.83 3.63 1.42
C THR A 56 -14.52 4.05 2.85
N PHE A 57 -13.44 3.52 3.41
CA PHE A 57 -12.88 3.98 4.68
C PHE A 57 -12.38 5.42 4.56
N SER A 58 -12.61 6.20 5.62
CA SER A 58 -11.90 7.46 5.79
C SER A 58 -10.40 7.19 5.98
N MET A 59 -9.54 8.16 5.66
CA MET A 59 -8.11 8.06 5.93
C MET A 59 -7.84 7.77 7.42
N ALA A 60 -8.58 8.41 8.34
CA ALA A 60 -8.50 8.14 9.77
C ALA A 60 -8.75 6.66 10.10
N THR A 61 -9.80 6.07 9.51
CA THR A 61 -10.15 4.65 9.70
C THR A 61 -9.07 3.72 9.15
N ALA A 62 -8.56 4.01 7.96
CA ALA A 62 -7.53 3.20 7.32
C ALA A 62 -6.19 3.28 8.06
N CYS A 63 -5.76 4.46 8.49
CA CYS A 63 -4.55 4.65 9.29
C CYS A 63 -4.68 4.00 10.68
N GLY A 64 -5.83 4.12 11.35
CA GLY A 64 -6.09 3.44 12.62
C GLY A 64 -6.09 1.90 12.49
N ALA A 65 -6.58 1.37 11.37
CA ALA A 65 -6.51 -0.07 11.09
C ALA A 65 -5.06 -0.56 10.88
N VAL A 66 -4.23 0.23 10.17
CA VAL A 66 -2.79 -0.03 10.04
C VAL A 66 -2.11 0.01 11.41
N ASP A 67 -2.32 1.08 12.17
CA ASP A 67 -1.64 1.30 13.44
C ASP A 67 -1.94 0.18 14.45
N GLY A 68 -3.21 -0.25 14.55
CA GLY A 68 -3.62 -1.37 15.39
C GLY A 68 -3.01 -2.73 14.99
N VAL A 69 -2.70 -2.94 13.69
CA VAL A 69 -1.94 -4.10 13.23
C VAL A 69 -0.50 -4.04 13.76
N TYR A 70 0.17 -2.89 13.65
CA TYR A 70 1.53 -2.72 14.16
C TYR A 70 1.59 -2.79 15.70
N THR A 71 0.59 -2.29 16.44
CA THR A 71 0.46 -2.52 17.90
C THR A 71 0.37 -4.00 18.25
N THR A 72 -0.39 -4.78 17.46
CA THR A 72 -0.57 -6.22 17.69
C THR A 72 0.73 -6.98 17.39
N LEU A 73 1.42 -6.61 16.29
CA LEU A 73 2.70 -7.18 15.93
C LEU A 73 3.80 -6.83 16.93
N SER A 74 3.96 -5.57 17.35
CA SER A 74 5.02 -5.17 18.28
C SER A 74 4.90 -5.89 19.63
N SER A 75 3.70 -5.93 20.21
CA SER A 75 3.43 -6.56 21.50
C SER A 75 3.56 -8.08 21.49
N SER A 76 3.04 -8.75 20.45
CA SER A 76 2.91 -10.22 20.42
C SER A 76 4.02 -10.91 19.64
N SER A 77 4.53 -10.33 18.55
CA SER A 77 5.51 -11.00 17.69
C SER A 77 6.96 -10.85 18.18
N GLN A 78 7.36 -9.72 18.77
CA GLN A 78 8.78 -9.47 19.12
C GLN A 78 9.34 -10.52 20.09
N ALA A 79 8.59 -10.87 21.14
CA ALA A 79 9.01 -11.87 22.12
C ALA A 79 9.18 -13.27 21.49
N VAL A 80 8.27 -13.63 20.57
CA VAL A 80 8.27 -14.93 19.87
C VAL A 80 9.37 -14.99 18.82
N ILE A 81 9.60 -13.90 18.07
CA ILE A 81 10.72 -13.76 17.13
C ILE A 81 12.06 -13.85 17.88
N ALA A 82 12.22 -13.13 18.99
CA ALA A 82 13.46 -13.18 19.78
C ALA A 82 13.72 -14.58 20.38
N LYS A 83 12.67 -15.30 20.80
CA LYS A 83 12.73 -16.70 21.23
C LYS A 83 13.14 -17.62 20.07
N GLY A 84 12.52 -17.47 18.91
CA GLY A 84 12.80 -18.24 17.70
C GLY A 84 14.21 -18.05 17.15
N VAL A 85 14.70 -16.80 17.07
CA VAL A 85 16.08 -16.47 16.65
C VAL A 85 17.11 -17.10 17.58
N ARG A 86 16.89 -17.08 18.91
CA ARG A 86 17.78 -17.74 19.88
C ARG A 86 17.77 -19.26 19.70
N ALA A 87 16.59 -19.86 19.53
CA ALA A 87 16.45 -21.30 19.30
C ALA A 87 17.12 -21.75 17.99
N GLU A 88 17.01 -20.96 16.92
CA GLU A 88 17.69 -21.22 15.65
C GLU A 88 19.22 -21.17 15.81
N ALA A 89 19.74 -20.17 16.53
CA ALA A 89 21.17 -20.06 16.82
C ALA A 89 21.73 -21.23 17.65
N THR A 90 20.91 -21.88 18.48
CA THR A 90 21.29 -23.07 19.28
C THR A 90 20.91 -24.41 18.62
N GLY A 91 20.33 -24.40 17.42
CA GLY A 91 19.87 -25.61 16.73
C GLY A 91 18.62 -26.28 17.32
N ASP A 92 17.86 -25.60 18.18
CA ASP A 92 16.62 -26.11 18.76
C ASP A 92 15.46 -26.00 17.76
N THR A 93 15.41 -27.00 16.86
CA THR A 93 14.38 -27.10 15.82
C THR A 93 12.95 -27.25 16.37
N ALA A 94 12.78 -27.71 17.61
CA ALA A 94 11.47 -27.83 18.23
C ALA A 94 10.94 -26.45 18.65
N THR A 95 11.76 -25.65 19.34
CA THR A 95 11.38 -24.27 19.70
C THR A 95 11.26 -23.36 18.48
N VAL A 96 12.09 -23.53 17.45
CA VAL A 96 11.92 -22.81 16.16
C VAL A 96 10.56 -23.11 15.55
N ARG A 97 10.17 -24.39 15.44
CA ARG A 97 8.87 -24.78 14.88
C ARG A 97 7.69 -24.25 15.71
N ALA A 98 7.80 -24.29 17.03
CA ALA A 98 6.78 -23.75 17.92
C ALA A 98 6.61 -22.23 17.75
N ALA A 99 7.72 -21.48 17.70
CA ALA A 99 7.70 -20.02 17.50
C ALA A 99 7.15 -19.63 16.12
N LEU A 100 7.48 -20.36 15.04
CA LEU A 100 6.91 -20.13 13.71
C LEU A 100 5.39 -20.43 13.69
N ALA A 101 4.94 -21.50 14.35
CA ALA A 101 3.53 -21.85 14.46
C ALA A 101 2.72 -20.82 15.27
N GLU A 102 3.33 -20.22 16.29
CA GLU A 102 2.76 -19.14 17.11
C GLU A 102 2.65 -17.81 16.32
N LEU A 103 3.62 -17.53 15.45
CA LEU A 103 3.62 -16.33 14.59
C LEU A 103 2.71 -16.43 13.36
N ASN A 104 2.56 -17.62 12.78
CA ASN A 104 1.75 -17.86 11.57
C ASN A 104 0.33 -17.21 11.63
N PRO A 105 -0.51 -17.45 12.66
CA PRO A 105 -1.83 -16.83 12.74
C PRO A 105 -1.79 -15.29 12.84
N LEU A 106 -0.74 -14.70 13.43
CA LEU A 106 -0.56 -13.25 13.47
C LEU A 106 -0.32 -12.69 12.06
N PHE A 107 0.50 -13.36 11.24
CA PHE A 107 0.76 -12.94 9.86
C PHE A 107 -0.41 -13.20 8.91
N VAL A 108 -1.16 -14.28 9.10
CA VAL A 108 -2.42 -14.52 8.37
C VAL A 108 -3.45 -13.42 8.71
N SER A 109 -3.62 -13.10 10.00
CA SER A 109 -4.50 -12.02 10.45
C SER A 109 -4.08 -10.66 9.88
N THR A 110 -2.79 -10.31 10.00
CA THR A 110 -2.16 -9.11 9.42
C THR A 110 -2.45 -9.00 7.93
N GLY A 111 -2.18 -10.05 7.16
CA GLY A 111 -2.40 -10.07 5.72
C GLY A 111 -3.86 -9.90 5.34
N ASN A 112 -4.79 -10.46 6.12
CA ASN A 112 -6.23 -10.28 5.92
C ASN A 112 -6.67 -8.83 6.23
N THR A 113 -6.22 -8.24 7.34
CA THR A 113 -6.55 -6.86 7.71
C THR A 113 -6.04 -5.85 6.69
N PHE A 114 -4.81 -6.01 6.19
CA PHE A 114 -4.29 -5.17 5.11
C PHE A 114 -5.07 -5.37 3.79
N THR A 115 -5.45 -6.60 3.44
CA THR A 115 -6.29 -6.87 2.25
C THR A 115 -7.66 -6.20 2.38
N ASP A 116 -8.31 -6.33 3.53
CA ASP A 116 -9.62 -5.75 3.82
C ASP A 116 -9.57 -4.21 3.79
N THR A 117 -8.55 -3.62 4.42
CA THR A 117 -8.32 -2.16 4.41
C THR A 117 -8.04 -1.67 2.98
N ALA A 118 -7.18 -2.35 2.21
CA ALA A 118 -6.90 -2.02 0.81
C ALA A 118 -8.16 -2.02 -0.07
N SER A 119 -9.07 -2.98 0.17
CA SER A 119 -10.34 -3.07 -0.57
C SER A 119 -11.29 -1.89 -0.32
N LYS A 120 -11.08 -1.14 0.77
CA LYS A 120 -11.94 -0.04 1.24
C LYS A 120 -11.26 1.33 1.14
N VAL A 121 -10.00 1.41 0.72
CA VAL A 121 -9.28 2.69 0.58
C VAL A 121 -9.37 3.19 -0.87
N ALA A 122 -9.75 4.45 -1.04
CA ALA A 122 -9.82 5.10 -2.35
C ALA A 122 -8.50 5.71 -2.84
N ASP A 123 -7.54 5.99 -1.96
CA ASP A 123 -6.21 6.47 -2.35
C ASP A 123 -5.40 5.31 -2.98
N PRO A 124 -4.98 5.42 -4.25
CA PRO A 124 -4.36 4.30 -4.97
C PRO A 124 -2.99 3.93 -4.42
N ASP A 125 -2.23 4.89 -3.88
CA ASP A 125 -0.88 4.63 -3.34
C ASP A 125 -0.98 3.91 -2.00
N MET A 126 -1.87 4.37 -1.11
CA MET A 126 -2.16 3.70 0.16
C MET A 126 -2.70 2.29 -0.08
N LYS A 127 -3.61 2.12 -1.06
CA LYS A 127 -4.10 0.80 -1.47
C LYS A 127 -2.96 -0.12 -1.93
N ALA A 128 -2.10 0.35 -2.84
CA ALA A 128 -0.98 -0.45 -3.34
C ALA A 128 0.01 -0.81 -2.22
N ALA A 129 0.28 0.11 -1.29
CA ALA A 129 1.13 -0.15 -0.12
C ALA A 129 0.53 -1.22 0.80
N LEU A 130 -0.77 -1.14 1.09
CA LEU A 130 -1.49 -2.16 1.86
C LEU A 130 -1.49 -3.52 1.16
N GLU A 131 -1.66 -3.58 -0.16
CA GLU A 131 -1.58 -4.83 -0.93
C GLU A 131 -0.17 -5.47 -0.89
N GLN A 132 0.90 -4.66 -0.98
CA GLN A 132 2.28 -5.13 -0.84
C GLN A 132 2.60 -5.64 0.58
N LEU A 133 2.06 -4.99 1.62
CA LEU A 133 2.19 -5.45 3.01
C LEU A 133 1.36 -6.71 3.28
N ALA A 134 0.18 -6.82 2.67
CA ALA A 134 -0.62 -8.04 2.71
C ALA A 134 0.11 -9.23 2.07
N GLU A 135 0.74 -9.03 0.90
CA GLU A 135 1.56 -10.05 0.26
C GLU A 135 2.79 -10.41 1.10
N SER A 136 3.45 -9.41 1.70
CA SER A 136 4.59 -9.62 2.59
C SER A 136 4.21 -10.44 3.82
N ALA A 137 3.08 -10.14 4.47
CA ALA A 137 2.56 -10.94 5.59
C ALA A 137 2.19 -12.37 5.18
N ARG A 138 1.60 -12.58 3.99
CA ARG A 138 1.34 -13.93 3.46
C ARG A 138 2.63 -14.72 3.21
N LYS A 139 3.70 -14.07 2.74
CA LYS A 139 5.04 -14.69 2.62
C LYS A 139 5.59 -15.09 3.99
N GLN A 140 5.46 -14.22 5.00
CA GLN A 140 5.88 -14.51 6.39
C GLN A 140 5.17 -15.73 6.99
N ALA A 141 3.88 -15.89 6.72
CA ALA A 141 3.12 -17.08 7.14
C ALA A 141 3.63 -18.40 6.51
N ALA A 142 4.42 -18.33 5.43
CA ALA A 142 5.03 -19.50 4.78
C ALA A 142 6.49 -19.76 5.20
N PHE A 143 7.05 -18.95 6.12
CA PHE A 143 8.47 -19.06 6.50
C PHE A 143 8.77 -20.29 7.37
N THR A 144 9.97 -20.85 7.14
CA THR A 144 10.47 -22.08 7.77
C THR A 144 11.70 -21.85 8.65
N SER A 145 12.24 -20.64 8.68
CA SER A 145 13.42 -20.25 9.46
C SER A 145 13.36 -18.77 9.87
N PHE A 146 14.03 -18.40 10.97
CA PHE A 146 14.13 -17.01 11.41
C PHE A 146 15.13 -16.20 10.56
N ALA A 147 16.06 -16.87 9.89
CA ALA A 147 16.90 -16.27 8.85
C ALA A 147 16.07 -15.61 7.72
N GLN A 148 14.93 -16.18 7.33
CA GLN A 148 14.04 -15.60 6.29
C GLN A 148 13.39 -14.29 6.75
N PHE A 149 13.22 -14.06 8.05
CA PHE A 149 12.66 -12.79 8.54
C PHE A 149 13.58 -11.59 8.28
N ARG A 150 14.89 -11.80 8.15
CA ARG A 150 15.84 -10.70 7.89
C ARG A 150 15.72 -10.08 6.50
N THR A 151 15.05 -10.74 5.55
CA THR A 151 14.79 -10.16 4.22
C THR A 151 13.51 -9.32 4.19
N LEU A 152 12.73 -9.29 5.27
CA LEU A 152 11.43 -8.60 5.31
C LEU A 152 11.54 -7.10 5.45
N GLU A 153 12.47 -6.61 6.28
CA GLU A 153 12.67 -5.18 6.53
C GLU A 153 12.89 -4.42 5.21
N ALA A 154 13.66 -5.02 4.29
CA ALA A 154 13.86 -4.51 2.94
C ALA A 154 12.61 -4.60 2.03
N MET A 155 11.68 -5.53 2.31
CA MET A 155 10.42 -5.69 1.57
C MET A 155 9.31 -4.76 2.07
N THR A 156 9.25 -4.49 3.38
CA THR A 156 8.16 -3.70 3.99
C THR A 156 8.49 -2.21 4.10
N ALA A 157 9.77 -1.81 4.21
CA ALA A 157 10.16 -0.40 4.37
C ALA A 157 9.62 0.53 3.28
N GLY A 158 9.54 0.05 2.03
CA GLY A 158 8.97 0.79 0.89
C GLY A 158 7.49 1.16 1.11
N PRO A 159 6.57 0.17 1.18
CA PRO A 159 5.16 0.44 1.44
C PRO A 159 4.89 1.05 2.83
N GLU A 160 5.66 0.71 3.86
CA GLU A 160 5.59 1.37 5.18
C GLU A 160 5.85 2.87 5.07
N SER A 161 6.86 3.29 4.30
CA SER A 161 7.15 4.72 4.06
C SER A 161 5.98 5.46 3.40
N VAL A 162 5.29 4.81 2.44
CA VAL A 162 4.07 5.36 1.82
C VAL A 162 2.97 5.54 2.86
N LEU A 163 2.76 4.55 3.74
CA LEU A 163 1.77 4.64 4.81
C LEU A 163 2.13 5.73 5.83
N LYS A 164 3.39 5.83 6.30
CA LYS A 164 3.86 6.93 7.19
C LYS A 164 3.54 8.29 6.57
N GLN A 165 3.87 8.46 5.28
CA GLN A 165 3.65 9.72 4.57
C GLN A 165 2.17 10.07 4.42
N LYS A 166 1.34 9.15 3.91
CA LYS A 166 -0.09 9.39 3.64
C LYS A 166 -0.87 9.63 4.93
N CYS A 167 -0.60 8.83 5.96
CA CYS A 167 -1.27 8.96 7.25
C CYS A 167 -0.86 10.25 7.99
N ALA A 168 0.41 10.67 7.93
CA ALA A 168 0.84 11.97 8.44
C ALA A 168 0.20 13.15 7.67
N GLN A 169 0.11 13.07 6.33
CA GLN A 169 -0.57 14.10 5.51
C GLN A 169 -2.07 14.22 5.83
N ALA A 170 -2.71 13.12 6.21
CA ALA A 170 -4.11 13.09 6.65
C ALA A 170 -4.32 13.58 8.10
N GLY A 171 -3.26 13.93 8.83
CA GLY A 171 -3.35 14.34 10.25
C GLY A 171 -3.44 13.18 11.25
N HIS A 172 -3.14 11.96 10.82
CA HIS A 172 -3.22 10.73 11.61
C HIS A 172 -1.89 9.96 11.55
N PRO A 173 -0.79 10.46 12.14
CA PRO A 173 0.49 9.75 12.13
C PRO A 173 0.35 8.34 12.72
N LEU A 174 1.12 7.39 12.19
CA LEU A 174 1.18 6.02 12.69
C LEU A 174 2.17 5.99 13.86
N GLU A 175 1.66 5.78 15.08
CA GLU A 175 2.43 5.86 16.33
C GLU A 175 3.14 4.54 16.65
N ASN A 176 2.60 3.42 16.17
CA ASN A 176 3.08 2.07 16.49
C ASN A 176 4.00 1.47 15.41
N MET A 177 4.29 2.24 14.35
CA MET A 177 5.08 1.81 13.20
C MET A 177 6.40 2.60 13.16
N GLU A 178 7.36 2.22 14.02
CA GLU A 178 8.69 2.84 14.11
C GLU A 178 9.56 2.56 12.88
#